data_AF-A0A7K4ISH8-F1
#
_entry.id   AF-A0A7K4ISH8-F1
#
_cell.length_a   1.000
_cell.length_b   1.000
_cell.length_c   1.000
_cell.angle_alpha   90.00
_cell.angle_beta   90.00
_cell.angle_gamma   90.00
#
_symmetry.space_group_name_H-M   'P 1'
#
loop_
_entity.id
_entity.type
_entity.pdbx_description
1 polymer ?
#
loop_
_entity_poly.entity_id
_entity_poly.type
_entity_poly.pdbx_seq_one_letter_code
_entity_poly.pdbx_strand_id
1 'polypeptide(L)'
;MITKGYHVFPPSLPAMKELTLRAMKLNKLAKVEGFKTIEVHPTSTRKARGMPLKEWKKIQTILIQIGLWRDLLKRALASHEIDAVTATLTAYLYTQNKTEALGDEEGGYIIIPKQQDWRKLQV
;
A
#
# COMPACT_ATOMS: atom_id res chain seq x y z
N MET A 1 -0.76 -3.30 -14.32
CA MET A 1 0.33 -3.11 -13.31
C MET A 1 1.72 -3.07 -13.96
N ILE A 2 2.18 -4.18 -14.56
CA ILE A 2 3.56 -4.32 -15.09
C ILE A 2 3.91 -3.28 -16.16
N THR A 3 2.99 -2.99 -17.08
CA THR A 3 3.15 -1.97 -18.13
C THR A 3 3.36 -0.55 -17.59
N LYS A 4 2.87 -0.26 -16.38
CA LYS A 4 3.11 1.00 -15.67
C LYS A 4 4.38 0.96 -14.80
N GLY A 5 5.22 -0.07 -14.95
CA GLY A 5 6.45 -0.26 -14.18
C GLY A 5 6.22 -0.76 -12.76
N TYR A 6 5.01 -1.22 -12.41
CA TYR A 6 4.71 -1.78 -11.10
C TYR A 6 4.76 -3.31 -11.16
N HIS A 7 5.90 -3.87 -10.75
CA HIS A 7 6.08 -5.32 -10.69
C HIS A 7 5.41 -5.88 -9.44
N VAL A 8 4.58 -6.90 -9.65
CA VAL A 8 3.88 -7.65 -8.61
C VAL A 8 4.08 -9.14 -8.86
N PHE A 9 4.08 -9.93 -7.79
CA PHE A 9 4.07 -11.39 -7.94
C PHE A 9 2.69 -11.87 -8.36
N PRO A 10 2.60 -12.88 -9.23
CA PRO A 10 1.32 -13.43 -9.64
C PRO A 10 0.65 -14.16 -8.45
N PRO A 11 -0.69 -14.05 -8.27
CA PRO A 11 -1.41 -14.76 -7.20
C PRO A 11 -1.29 -16.28 -7.27
N SER A 12 -1.02 -16.83 -8.45
CA SER A 12 -0.81 -18.26 -8.68
C SER A 12 0.54 -18.78 -8.18
N LEU A 13 1.50 -17.90 -7.85
CA LEU A 13 2.77 -18.31 -7.25
C LEU A 13 2.50 -18.98 -5.89
N PRO A 14 3.09 -20.15 -5.55
CA PRO A 14 2.75 -20.90 -4.34
C PRO A 14 2.79 -20.07 -3.05
N ALA A 15 3.83 -19.25 -2.85
CA ALA A 15 3.96 -18.38 -1.68
C ALA A 15 2.90 -17.25 -1.64
N MET A 16 2.41 -16.81 -2.80
CA MET A 16 1.37 -15.76 -2.89
C MET A 16 -0.03 -16.34 -2.77
N LYS A 17 -0.26 -17.59 -3.18
CA LYS A 17 -1.57 -18.22 -3.18
C LYS A 17 -2.20 -18.21 -1.80
N GLU A 18 -1.45 -18.63 -0.78
CA GLU A 18 -1.93 -18.65 0.61
C GLU A 18 -2.25 -17.23 1.12
N LEU A 19 -1.37 -16.26 0.84
CA LEU A 19 -1.57 -14.86 1.22
C LEU A 19 -2.81 -14.26 0.53
N THR A 20 -3.02 -14.60 -0.75
CA THR A 20 -4.17 -14.14 -1.54
C THR A 20 -5.47 -14.70 -0.97
N LEU A 21 -5.52 -16.01 -0.70
CA LEU A 21 -6.69 -16.66 -0.09
C LEU A 21 -6.99 -16.08 1.29
N ARG A 22 -5.95 -15.80 2.09
CA ARG A 22 -6.11 -15.13 3.39
C ARG A 22 -6.68 -13.73 3.23
N ALA A 23 -6.19 -12.95 2.28
CA ALA A 23 -6.69 -11.60 2.00
C ALA A 23 -8.16 -11.63 1.56
N MET A 24 -8.55 -12.56 0.68
CA MET A 24 -9.95 -12.75 0.26
C MET A 24 -10.86 -13.06 1.44
N LYS A 25 -10.43 -13.93 2.36
CA LYS A 25 -11.19 -14.25 3.58
C LYS A 25 -11.36 -13.01 4.47
N LEU A 26 -10.29 -12.28 4.72
CA LEU A 26 -10.32 -11.05 5.52
C LEU A 26 -11.21 -9.98 4.88
N ASN A 27 -11.15 -9.84 3.57
CA ASN A 27 -11.99 -8.89 2.83
C ASN A 27 -13.48 -9.24 2.95
N LYS A 28 -13.83 -10.53 2.85
CA LYS A 28 -15.21 -10.99 3.06
C LYS A 28 -15.71 -10.65 4.46
N LEU A 29 -14.89 -10.88 5.50
CA LEU A 29 -15.23 -10.53 6.88
C LEU A 29 -15.41 -9.02 7.06
N ALA A 30 -14.45 -8.22 6.57
CA ALA A 30 -14.53 -6.76 6.62
C ALA A 30 -15.82 -6.23 5.95
N LYS A 31 -16.21 -6.82 4.82
CA LYS A 31 -17.45 -6.45 4.11
C LYS A 31 -18.71 -6.80 4.92
N VAL A 32 -18.73 -7.95 5.60
CA VAL A 32 -19.85 -8.34 6.49
C VAL A 32 -20.01 -7.33 7.63
N GLU A 33 -18.90 -6.83 8.17
CA GLU A 33 -18.87 -5.78 9.20
C GLU A 33 -19.15 -4.37 8.64
N GLY A 34 -19.46 -4.23 7.35
CA GLY A 34 -19.80 -2.95 6.72
C GLY A 34 -18.59 -2.07 6.31
N PHE A 35 -17.36 -2.58 6.42
CA PHE A 35 -16.18 -1.84 5.98
C PHE A 35 -16.03 -1.87 4.46
N LYS A 36 -15.63 -0.73 3.90
CA LYS A 36 -15.14 -0.64 2.53
C LYS A 36 -13.65 -0.93 2.51
N THR A 37 -13.23 -1.81 1.61
CA THR A 37 -11.83 -2.23 1.46
C THR A 37 -11.30 -1.81 0.10
N ILE A 38 -10.00 -1.58 0.05
CA ILE A 38 -9.24 -1.39 -1.18
C ILE A 38 -8.02 -2.32 -1.14
N GLU A 39 -7.62 -2.82 -2.30
CA GLU A 39 -6.37 -3.56 -2.41
C GLU A 39 -5.21 -2.60 -2.66
N VAL A 40 -4.08 -2.82 -1.97
CA VAL A 40 -2.89 -1.97 -2.07
C VAL A 40 -1.65 -2.82 -2.22
N HIS A 41 -0.75 -2.39 -3.11
CA HIS A 41 0.62 -2.90 -3.20
C HIS A 41 1.61 -1.86 -2.62
N PRO A 42 2.18 -2.07 -1.41
CA PRO A 42 3.02 -1.09 -0.72
C PRO A 42 4.25 -0.66 -1.51
N THR A 43 4.92 -1.61 -2.19
CA THR A 43 6.10 -1.28 -3.01
C THR A 43 5.74 -0.37 -4.18
N SER A 44 4.58 -0.58 -4.82
CA SER A 44 4.09 0.33 -5.86
C SER A 44 3.73 1.70 -5.30
N THR A 45 3.19 1.77 -4.09
CA THR A 45 2.92 3.04 -3.39
C THR A 45 4.20 3.84 -3.21
N ARG A 46 5.25 3.21 -2.67
CA ARG A 46 6.57 3.85 -2.51
C ARG A 46 7.14 4.31 -3.84
N LYS A 47 7.03 3.47 -4.88
CA LYS A 47 7.49 3.83 -6.23
C LYS A 47 6.73 5.02 -6.81
N ALA A 48 5.40 5.03 -6.72
CA ALA A 48 4.56 6.15 -7.17
C ALA A 48 4.89 7.46 -6.45
N ARG A 49 5.34 7.37 -5.19
CA ARG A 49 5.71 8.51 -4.35
C ARG A 49 7.20 8.89 -4.40
N GLY A 50 8.01 8.22 -5.21
CA GLY A 50 9.45 8.48 -5.29
C GLY A 50 10.17 8.20 -3.96
N MET A 51 9.64 7.29 -3.14
CA MET A 51 10.26 6.85 -1.89
C MET A 51 11.25 5.71 -2.15
N PRO A 52 12.23 5.49 -1.26
CA PRO A 52 13.06 4.29 -1.29
C PRO A 52 12.21 3.01 -1.27
N LEU A 53 12.68 1.94 -1.92
CA LEU A 53 11.89 0.71 -2.02
C LEU A 53 12.20 -0.31 -0.91
N LYS A 54 13.44 -0.33 -0.39
CA LYS A 54 13.92 -1.30 0.61
C LYS A 54 14.75 -0.70 1.76
N GLU A 55 15.01 0.61 1.76
CA GLU A 55 15.75 1.29 2.83
C GLU A 55 14.84 1.56 4.04
N TRP A 56 14.52 0.52 4.82
CA TRP A 56 13.46 0.54 5.85
C TRP A 56 13.53 1.71 6.83
N LYS A 57 14.73 2.00 7.38
CA LYS A 57 14.92 3.14 8.30
C LYS A 57 14.58 4.47 7.64
N LYS A 58 15.02 4.66 6.39
CA LYS A 58 14.78 5.89 5.62
C LYS A 58 13.31 6.02 5.23
N ILE A 59 12.65 4.91 4.88
CA ILE A 59 11.21 4.88 4.61
C ILE A 59 10.45 5.29 5.87
N GLN A 60 10.81 4.74 7.03
CA GLN A 60 10.22 5.11 8.31
C GLN A 60 10.41 6.60 8.60
N THR A 61 11.61 7.16 8.41
CA THR A 61 11.87 8.61 8.54
C THR A 61 11.00 9.45 7.61
N ILE A 62 10.78 9.01 6.36
CA ILE A 62 9.91 9.74 5.43
C ILE A 62 8.45 9.68 5.88
N LEU A 63 7.95 8.51 6.29
CA LEU A 63 6.56 8.34 6.77
C LEU A 63 6.27 9.20 8.00
N ILE A 64 7.27 9.30 8.89
CA ILE A 64 7.36 10.29 9.97
C ILE A 64 7.20 11.68 9.36
N GLN A 65 8.15 12.16 8.54
CA GLN A 65 8.16 13.53 8.00
C GLN A 65 6.86 13.98 7.32
N ILE A 66 6.10 13.08 6.69
CA ILE A 66 4.87 13.42 5.97
C ILE A 66 3.62 13.57 6.84
N GLY A 67 3.64 13.27 8.14
CA GLY A 67 2.44 13.47 8.98
C GLY A 67 1.81 12.21 9.59
N LEU A 68 2.31 11.00 9.29
CA LEU A 68 1.70 9.77 9.80
C LEU A 68 2.27 9.41 11.18
N TRP A 69 1.76 10.04 12.25
CA TRP A 69 2.32 9.89 13.61
C TRP A 69 1.31 9.42 14.67
N ARG A 70 1.77 8.46 15.48
CA ARG A 70 1.62 8.44 16.96
C ARG A 70 2.51 7.37 17.61
N ASP A 71 2.76 6.24 16.95
CA ASP A 71 3.56 5.13 17.49
C ASP A 71 4.87 4.80 16.72
N LEU A 72 5.08 5.39 15.54
CA LEU A 72 6.25 5.12 14.69
C LEU A 72 7.59 5.62 15.27
N LEU A 73 7.57 6.39 16.36
CA LEU A 73 8.77 6.98 16.97
C LEU A 73 9.35 6.15 18.12
N LYS A 74 8.65 5.11 18.57
CA LYS A 74 9.06 4.36 19.78
C LYS A 74 10.16 3.34 19.50
N ARG A 75 10.25 2.83 18.27
CA ARG A 75 11.27 1.85 17.84
C ARG A 75 11.40 1.78 16.33
N ALA A 76 12.43 1.07 15.86
CA ALA A 76 12.51 0.65 14.47
C ALA A 76 11.37 -0.34 14.15
N LEU A 77 10.71 -0.11 13.01
CA LEU A 77 9.66 -0.99 12.51
C LEU A 77 10.23 -2.12 11.66
N ALA A 78 9.58 -3.28 11.70
CA ALA A 78 9.82 -4.35 10.74
C ALA A 78 9.26 -3.97 9.34
N SER A 79 9.75 -4.65 8.31
CA SER A 79 9.35 -4.37 6.91
C SER A 79 7.83 -4.46 6.68
N HIS A 80 7.17 -5.45 7.26
CA HIS A 80 5.72 -5.62 7.13
C HIS A 80 4.92 -4.54 7.88
N GLU A 81 5.46 -4.00 8.97
CA GLU A 81 4.84 -2.86 9.66
C GLU A 81 4.96 -1.58 8.82
N ILE A 82 6.12 -1.37 8.19
CA ILE A 82 6.31 -0.28 7.22
C ILE A 82 5.36 -0.42 6.04
N ASP A 83 5.14 -1.65 5.55
CA ASP A 83 4.18 -1.94 4.49
C ASP A 83 2.74 -1.62 4.90
N ALA A 84 2.35 -1.91 6.15
CA ALA A 84 1.03 -1.57 6.68
C ALA A 84 0.82 -0.04 6.76
N VAL A 85 1.82 0.71 7.23
CA VAL A 85 1.76 2.19 7.28
C VAL A 85 1.72 2.76 5.86
N THR A 86 2.52 2.19 4.95
CA THR A 86 2.50 2.56 3.52
C THR A 86 1.12 2.31 2.91
N ALA A 87 0.45 1.20 3.23
CA ALA A 87 -0.90 0.92 2.76
C ALA A 87 -1.92 1.92 3.31
N THR A 88 -1.75 2.31 4.57
CA THR A 88 -2.57 3.36 5.22
C THR A 88 -2.41 4.70 4.51
N LEU A 89 -1.20 5.07 4.09
CA LEU A 89 -0.98 6.27 3.27
C LEU A 89 -1.79 6.22 1.97
N THR A 90 -1.81 5.08 1.27
CA THR A 90 -2.61 4.92 0.06
C THR A 90 -4.10 5.01 0.34
N ALA A 91 -4.59 4.41 1.43
CA ALA A 91 -5.98 4.54 1.85
C ALA A 91 -6.36 5.99 2.15
N TYR A 92 -5.52 6.75 2.85
CA TYR A 92 -5.74 8.18 3.06
C TYR A 92 -5.82 8.94 1.73
N LEU A 93 -4.88 8.70 0.81
CA LEU A 93 -4.89 9.36 -0.49
C LEU A 93 -6.09 8.97 -1.36
N TYR A 94 -6.60 7.74 -1.19
CA TYR A 94 -7.82 7.28 -1.84
C TYR A 94 -9.03 8.11 -1.40
N THR A 95 -9.17 8.41 -0.10
CA THR A 95 -10.27 9.28 0.38
C THR A 95 -10.16 10.70 -0.16
N GLN A 96 -8.96 11.13 -0.59
CA GLN A 96 -8.70 12.43 -1.20
C GLN A 96 -8.79 12.42 -2.74
N ASN A 97 -9.21 11.32 -3.36
CA ASN A 97 -9.22 11.14 -4.83
C ASN A 97 -7.83 11.33 -5.50
N LYS A 98 -6.74 11.06 -4.76
CA LYS A 98 -5.34 11.20 -5.20
C LYS A 98 -4.72 9.86 -5.62
N THR A 99 -5.54 8.93 -6.09
CA THR A 99 -5.16 7.58 -6.50
C THR A 99 -5.68 7.25 -7.90
N GLU A 100 -5.21 6.14 -8.45
CA GLU A 100 -5.72 5.46 -9.64
C GLU A 100 -5.91 3.97 -9.33
N ALA A 101 -6.86 3.33 -10.02
CA ALA A 101 -7.10 1.90 -9.94
C ALA A 101 -6.42 1.21 -11.13
N LEU A 102 -5.68 0.14 -10.87
CA LEU A 102 -4.99 -0.65 -11.89
C LEU A 102 -5.43 -2.12 -11.79
N GLY A 103 -6.01 -2.63 -12.87
CA GLY A 103 -6.58 -3.98 -12.92
C GLY A 103 -7.79 -4.02 -13.83
N ASP A 104 -8.61 -5.04 -13.65
CA ASP A 104 -9.82 -5.31 -14.42
C ASP A 104 -10.86 -6.02 -13.53
N GLU A 105 -12.03 -6.34 -14.10
CA GLU A 105 -13.12 -6.97 -13.36
C GLU A 105 -12.82 -8.43 -12.94
N GLU A 106 -11.94 -9.12 -13.68
CA GLU A 106 -11.62 -10.52 -13.43
C GLU A 106 -10.55 -10.67 -12.33
N GLY A 107 -9.45 -9.93 -12.45
CA GLY A 107 -8.33 -9.93 -11.51
C GLY A 107 -8.51 -8.97 -10.34
N GLY A 108 -9.51 -8.10 -10.38
CA GLY A 108 -9.71 -7.03 -9.41
C GLY A 108 -8.77 -5.84 -9.63
N TYR A 109 -8.90 -4.82 -8.78
CA TYR A 109 -8.17 -3.57 -8.90
C TYR A 109 -7.25 -3.32 -7.71
N ILE A 110 -5.99 -3.00 -8.00
CA ILE A 110 -5.04 -2.48 -7.02
C ILE A 110 -5.06 -0.95 -7.08
N ILE A 111 -5.27 -0.32 -5.93
CA ILE A 111 -5.26 1.14 -5.78
C ILE A 111 -3.84 1.62 -5.55
N ILE A 112 -3.39 2.53 -6.41
CA ILE A 112 -2.04 3.11 -6.38
C ILE A 112 -2.16 4.64 -6.33
N PRO A 113 -1.32 5.36 -5.57
CA PRO A 113 -1.27 6.81 -5.64
C PRO A 113 -0.93 7.34 -7.03
N LYS A 114 -1.51 8.49 -7.40
CA LYS A 114 -1.03 9.25 -8.56
C LYS A 114 0.44 9.63 -8.35
N GLN A 115 1.23 9.55 -9.41
CA GLN A 115 2.68 9.77 -9.34
C GLN A 115 2.99 11.21 -8.92
N GLN A 116 3.67 11.36 -7.78
CA GLN A 116 4.03 12.66 -7.21
C GLN A 116 5.04 12.47 -6.09
N ASP A 117 6.09 13.32 -6.05
CA ASP A 117 7.12 13.28 -5.01
C ASP A 117 6.52 13.38 -3.60
N TRP A 118 6.95 12.49 -2.70
CA TRP A 118 6.50 12.43 -1.31
C TRP A 118 6.72 13.74 -0.56
N ARG A 119 7.69 14.58 -0.94
CA ARG A 119 7.94 15.89 -0.30
C ARG A 119 6.79 16.88 -0.48
N LYS A 120 5.90 16.63 -1.46
CA LYS A 120 4.69 17.42 -1.68
C LYS A 120 3.49 16.91 -0.86
N LEU A 121 3.68 15.89 -0.03
CA LEU A 121 2.67 15.39 0.90
C LEU A 121 2.78 16.12 2.24
N GLN A 122 1.63 16.58 2.73
CA GLN A 122 1.39 16.77 4.15
C GLN A 122 0.08 16.06 4.47
N VAL A 123 0.15 15.12 5.40
CA VAL A 123 -0.94 14.26 5.85
C VAL A 123 -1.37 14.70 7.25
#